data_AF-A0A962NBI1-F1
#
_entry.id   AF-A0A962NBI1-F1
#
_cell.length_a   1.000
_cell.length_b   1.000
_cell.length_c   1.000
_cell.angle_alpha   90.00
_cell.angle_beta   90.00
_cell.angle_gamma   90.00
#
_symmetry.space_group_name_H-M   'P 1'
#
loop_
_entity.id
_entity.type
_entity.pdbx_description
1 polymer ?
#
loop_
_entity_poly.entity_id
_entity_poly.type
_entity_poly.pdbx_seq_one_letter_code
_entity_poly.pdbx_strand_id
1 'polypeptide(L)'
;MIASHTFAHFDARRAPSPCYVVDEVALEHNLRILNRVQQESGARILLALKAFSMFSLAPLISRYLSGTCASGLHEARLGAE
;
A
#
# COMPACT_ATOMS: atom_id res chain seq x y z
N MET A 1 -6.28 -3.46 -13.43
CA MET A 1 -5.28 -4.56 -13.43
C MET A 1 -3.92 -3.90 -13.54
N ILE A 2 -2.98 -4.17 -12.62
CA ILE A 2 -1.64 -3.56 -12.66
C ILE A 2 -0.87 -4.20 -13.82
N ALA A 3 -0.28 -3.39 -14.71
CA ALA A 3 0.54 -3.86 -15.83
C ALA A 3 1.98 -4.24 -15.39
N SER A 4 2.17 -4.60 -14.12
CA SER A 4 3.47 -4.87 -13.51
C SER A 4 3.67 -6.37 -13.35
N HIS A 5 4.91 -6.81 -13.50
CA HIS A 5 5.31 -8.17 -13.21
C HIS A 5 5.80 -8.26 -11.76
N THR A 6 5.41 -9.32 -11.06
CA THR A 6 5.92 -9.63 -9.71
C THR A 6 7.45 -9.74 -9.72
N PHE A 7 8.08 -9.75 -8.55
CA PHE A 7 9.52 -9.91 -8.38
C PHE A 7 10.12 -11.22 -8.93
N ALA A 8 9.33 -12.10 -9.55
CA ALA A 8 9.80 -13.33 -10.21
C ALA A 8 11.02 -13.14 -11.13
N HIS A 9 11.16 -11.96 -11.76
CA HIS A 9 12.31 -11.63 -12.61
C HIS A 9 13.01 -10.32 -12.20
N PHE A 10 12.88 -9.91 -10.94
CA PHE A 10 13.51 -8.68 -10.45
C PHE A 10 15.00 -8.90 -10.15
N ASP A 11 15.87 -8.14 -10.82
CA ASP A 11 17.31 -8.07 -10.53
C ASP A 11 17.60 -6.86 -9.62
N ALA A 12 17.85 -7.14 -8.33
CA ALA A 12 18.09 -6.12 -7.31
C ALA A 12 19.30 -5.22 -7.60
N ARG A 13 20.27 -5.66 -8.40
CA ARG A 13 21.46 -4.86 -8.74
C ARG A 13 21.13 -3.66 -9.65
N ARG A 14 19.95 -3.65 -10.27
CA ARG A 14 19.47 -2.56 -11.13
C ARG A 14 18.84 -1.41 -10.34
N ALA A 15 18.54 -1.62 -9.06
CA ALA A 15 18.01 -0.59 -8.19
C ALA A 15 19.17 0.17 -7.51
N PRO A 16 19.07 1.51 -7.35
CA PRO A 16 20.05 2.26 -6.59
C PRO A 16 20.06 1.79 -5.13
N SER A 17 21.23 1.76 -4.48
CA SER A 17 21.34 1.37 -3.07
C SER A 17 21.90 2.52 -2.23
N PRO A 18 21.29 2.84 -1.07
CA PRO A 18 20.14 2.18 -0.45
C PRO A 18 18.79 2.64 -1.04
N CYS A 19 17.87 1.70 -1.26
CA CYS A 19 16.47 2.02 -1.59
C CYS A 19 15.50 0.96 -1.05
N TYR A 20 14.22 1.32 -1.05
CA TYR A 20 13.12 0.36 -0.89
C TYR A 20 12.53 0.06 -2.27
N VAL A 21 12.22 -1.22 -2.51
CA VAL A 21 11.53 -1.67 -3.73
C VAL A 21 10.27 -2.41 -3.30
N VAL A 22 9.15 -2.09 -3.93
CA VAL A 22 7.84 -2.69 -3.62
C VAL A 22 7.34 -3.48 -4.83
N ASP A 23 6.90 -4.71 -4.58
CA ASP A 23 6.18 -5.51 -5.56
C ASP A 23 4.70 -5.11 -5.54
N GLU A 24 4.28 -4.34 -6.54
CA GLU A 24 2.89 -3.88 -6.65
C GLU A 24 1.89 -5.03 -6.83
N VAL A 25 2.30 -6.15 -7.44
CA VAL A 25 1.43 -7.32 -7.63
C VAL A 25 1.19 -8.01 -6.29
N ALA A 26 2.24 -8.20 -5.50
CA ALA A 26 2.12 -8.76 -4.15
C ALA A 26 1.34 -7.82 -3.22
N LEU A 27 1.57 -6.51 -3.32
CA LEU A 27 0.81 -5.51 -2.58
C LEU A 27 -0.68 -5.57 -2.93
N GLU A 28 -1.04 -5.60 -4.21
CA GLU A 28 -2.45 -5.68 -4.63
C GLU A 28 -3.10 -7.00 -4.20
N HIS A 29 -2.37 -8.11 -4.22
CA HIS A 29 -2.85 -9.38 -3.66
C HIS A 29 -3.21 -9.23 -2.18
N ASN A 30 -2.34 -8.63 -1.37
CA ASN A 30 -2.60 -8.39 0.04
C ASN A 30 -3.79 -7.43 0.25
N LEU A 31 -3.90 -6.38 -0.56
CA LEU A 31 -5.02 -5.45 -0.51
C LEU A 31 -6.35 -6.13 -0.85
N ARG A 32 -6.37 -7.09 -1.79
CA ARG A 32 -7.57 -7.90 -2.08
C ARG A 32 -7.98 -8.77 -0.89
N ILE A 33 -7.02 -9.35 -0.17
CA ILE A 33 -7.30 -10.11 1.06
C ILE A 33 -7.93 -9.18 2.11
N LEU A 34 -7.32 -8.01 2.36
CA LEU A 34 -7.86 -7.05 3.32
C LEU A 34 -9.26 -6.58 2.92
N ASN A 35 -9.49 -6.31 1.63
CA ASN A 35 -10.82 -5.95 1.16
C ASN A 35 -11.84 -7.09 1.38
N ARG A 36 -11.47 -8.34 1.10
CA ARG A 36 -12.32 -9.50 1.39
C ARG A 36 -12.68 -9.57 2.87
N VAL A 37 -11.71 -9.35 3.78
CA VAL A 37 -11.96 -9.31 5.22
C VAL A 37 -12.96 -8.19 5.59
N GLN A 38 -12.84 -6.99 5.00
CA GLN A 38 -13.82 -5.92 5.21
C GLN A 38 -15.23 -6.36 4.78
N GLN A 39 -15.36 -6.97 3.60
CA GLN A 39 -16.66 -7.40 3.08
C GLN A 39 -17.31 -8.51 3.93
N GLU A 40 -16.51 -9.48 4.40
CA GLU A 40 -17.02 -10.60 5.19
C GLU A 40 -17.35 -10.22 6.63
N SER A 41 -16.60 -9.26 7.22
CA SER A 41 -16.77 -8.86 8.62
C SER A 41 -17.61 -7.61 8.84
N GLY A 42 -17.79 -6.77 7.81
CA GLY A 42 -18.37 -5.43 7.95
C GLY A 42 -17.43 -4.40 8.59
N ALA A 43 -16.20 -4.79 8.97
CA ALA A 43 -15.23 -3.86 9.54
C ALA A 43 -14.63 -2.94 8.45
N ARG A 44 -14.14 -1.78 8.89
CA ARG A 44 -13.34 -0.88 8.05
C ARG A 44 -11.86 -0.99 8.42
N ILE A 45 -11.03 -1.24 7.42
CA ILE A 45 -9.58 -1.30 7.58
C ILE A 45 -8.99 0.02 7.09
N LEU A 46 -8.16 0.62 7.95
CA LEU A 46 -7.45 1.86 7.69
C LEU A 46 -5.94 1.59 7.58
N LEU A 47 -5.26 2.29 6.67
CA LEU A 47 -3.81 2.22 6.52
C LEU A 47 -3.11 3.02 7.62
N ALA A 48 -2.22 2.39 8.38
CA ALA A 48 -1.39 3.09 9.36
C ALA A 48 -0.19 3.77 8.68
N LEU A 49 -0.21 5.10 8.58
CA LEU A 49 0.83 5.86 7.86
C LEU A 49 2.21 5.78 8.52
N LYS A 50 2.27 5.61 9.85
CA LYS A 50 3.52 5.32 10.57
C LYS A 50 4.26 4.05 10.10
N ALA A 51 3.54 3.10 9.50
CA ALA A 51 4.11 1.83 9.03
C ALA A 51 4.35 1.84 7.52
N PHE A 52 3.51 2.55 6.77
CA PHE A 52 3.61 2.61 5.32
C PHE A 52 3.13 3.95 4.79
N SER A 53 4.08 4.77 4.35
CA SER A 53 3.88 6.13 3.86
C SER A 53 4.47 6.33 2.45
N MET A 54 4.43 5.30 1.60
CA MET A 54 4.90 5.40 0.22
C MET A 54 3.79 5.98 -0.68
N PHE A 55 3.73 7.30 -0.79
CA PHE A 55 2.62 8.05 -1.42
C PHE A 55 2.37 7.66 -2.87
N SER A 56 3.41 7.25 -3.60
CA SER A 56 3.29 6.78 -4.98
C SER A 56 2.34 5.60 -5.15
N LEU A 57 2.06 4.85 -4.08
CA LEU A 57 1.16 3.70 -4.07
C LEU A 57 -0.23 4.02 -3.50
N ALA A 58 -0.47 5.27 -3.06
CA ALA A 58 -1.78 5.69 -2.56
C ALA A 58 -2.92 5.44 -3.57
N PRO A 59 -2.78 5.72 -4.90
CA PRO A 59 -3.84 5.44 -5.88
C PRO A 59 -4.21 3.95 -6.01
N LEU A 60 -3.29 3.04 -5.68
CA LEU A 60 -3.56 1.61 -5.64
C LEU A 60 -4.26 1.25 -4.32
N ILE A 61 -3.73 1.70 -3.19
CA ILE A 61 -4.22 1.35 -1.86
C ILE A 61 -5.64 1.88 -1.61
N SER A 62 -5.94 3.10 -2.05
CA SER A 62 -7.25 3.74 -1.88
C SER A 62 -8.39 3.04 -2.61
N ARG A 63 -8.09 2.15 -3.57
CA ARG A 63 -9.10 1.30 -4.21
C ARG A 63 -9.64 0.20 -3.29
N TYR A 64 -8.94 -0.12 -2.21
CA TYR A 64 -9.24 -1.27 -1.35
C TYR A 64 -9.47 -0.89 0.11
N LEU A 65 -8.69 0.03 0.67
CA LEU A 65 -8.78 0.40 2.09
C LEU A 65 -9.68 1.62 2.31
N SER A 66 -10.28 1.70 3.50
CA SER A 66 -11.31 2.69 3.82
C SER A 66 -10.77 4.08 4.20
N GLY A 67 -9.44 4.25 4.22
CA GLY A 67 -8.78 5.50 4.63
C GLY A 67 -7.46 5.23 5.34
N THR A 68 -6.95 6.23 6.04
CA THR A 68 -5.68 6.18 6.78
C THR A 68 -5.88 6.52 8.25
N CYS A 69 -5.05 5.96 9.12
CA CYS A 69 -4.85 6.42 10.50
C CYS A 69 -3.50 7.13 10.62
N ALA A 70 -3.49 8.20 11.43
CA ALA A 70 -2.34 9.07 11.64
C ALA A 70 -1.96 9.09 13.13
N SER A 71 -0.66 9.03 13.41
CA SER A 71 -0.07 9.06 14.75
C SER A 71 0.48 10.44 15.11
N GLY A 72 0.49 11.38 14.16
CA GLY A 72 1.00 12.74 14.35
C GLY A 72 0.55 13.70 13.25
N LEU A 73 0.86 14.99 13.42
CA LEU A 73 0.39 16.07 12.54
C LEU A 73 0.78 15.89 11.07
N HIS A 74 2.00 15.42 10.81
CA HIS A 74 2.47 15.23 9.43
C HIS A 74 1.73 14.08 8.72
N GLU A 75 1.51 12.97 9.41
CA GLU A 75 0.68 11.87 8.89
C GLU A 75 -0.77 12.31 8.67
N ALA A 76 -1.32 13.13 9.56
CA ALA A 76 -2.68 13.63 9.43
C ALA A 76 -2.85 14.58 8.23
N ARG A 77 -1.84 15.44 7.97
CA ARG A 77 -1.82 16.31 6.78
C ARG A 77 -1.74 15.48 5.51
N LEU A 78 -0.83 14.51 5.47
CA LEU A 78 -0.68 13.60 4.35
C LEU A 78 -1.97 12.81 4.08
N GLY A 79 -2.62 12.27 5.11
CA GLY A 79 -3.86 11.50 4.95
C GLY A 79 -5.05 12.34 4.49
N ALA A 80 -4.92 13.67 4.43
CA ALA A 80 -5.93 14.59 3.93
C ALA A 80 -5.67 15.06 2.48
N GLU A 81 -4.53 14.70 1.88
CA GLU A 81 -4.22 14.92 0.46
C GLU A 81 -5.02 13.97 -0.45
#